data_AF-X1GSE5-F1
#
_entry.id   AF-X1GSE5-F1
#
_cell.length_a   1.000
_cell.length_b   1.000
_cell.length_c   1.000
_cell.angle_alpha   90.00
_cell.angle_beta   90.00
_cell.angle_gamma   90.00
#
_symmetry.space_group_name_H-M   'P 1'
#
loop_
_entity.id
_entity.type
_entity.pdbx_description
1 polymer ?
#
loop_
_entity_poly.entity_id
_entity_poly.type
_entity_poly.pdbx_seq_one_letter_code
_entity_poly.pdbx_strand_id
1 'polypeptide(L)' 'MKEIHVTFAGVEKSPDGKFSIIYIPGTRQVLEPGKKYLIVLDGLTYDESKPKNKQ' A
#
# COMPACT_ATOMS: atom_id res chain seq x y z
N MET A 1 13.85 13.09 3.46
CA MET A 1 12.58 12.54 4.01
C MET A 1 12.83 11.06 4.30
N LYS A 2 12.45 10.53 5.45
CA LYS A 2 12.74 9.12 5.79
C LYS A 2 11.68 8.21 5.17
N GLU A 3 12.12 7.16 4.50
CA GLU A 3 11.27 6.16 3.88
C GLU A 3 10.97 5.02 4.85
N ILE A 4 9.74 4.53 4.81
CA ILE A 4 9.26 3.40 5.59
C ILE A 4 8.72 2.37 4.63
N HIS A 5 9.42 1.25 4.56
CA HIS A 5 9.04 0.12 3.74
C HIS A 5 8.04 -0.76 4.48
N VAL A 6 6.92 -1.04 3.83
CA VAL A 6 5.88 -1.93 4.31
C VAL A 6 5.56 -2.97 3.25
N THR A 7 5.24 -4.19 3.66
CA THR A 7 4.92 -5.26 2.72
C THR A 7 3.43 -5.26 2.42
N PHE A 8 3.06 -5.32 1.15
CA PHE A 8 1.67 -5.46 0.74
C PHE A 8 1.08 -6.79 1.25
N ALA A 9 -0.10 -6.72 1.88
CA ALA A 9 -0.79 -7.89 2.41
C ALA A 9 -2.12 -8.18 1.70
N GLY A 10 -2.76 -7.18 1.10
CA GLY A 10 -3.99 -7.38 0.35
C GLY A 10 -4.79 -6.10 0.09
N VAL A 11 -5.95 -6.27 -0.52
CA VAL A 11 -6.95 -5.21 -0.69
C VAL A 11 -8.26 -5.66 -0.05
N GLU A 12 -8.86 -4.79 0.75
CA GLU A 12 -10.21 -4.98 1.27
C GLU A 12 -11.18 -4.08 0.52
N LYS A 13 -12.33 -4.62 0.12
CA LYS A 13 -13.42 -3.85 -0.47
C LYS A 13 -14.46 -3.55 0.62
N SER A 14 -14.64 -2.27 0.91
CA SER A 14 -15.64 -1.79 1.85
C SER A 14 -17.05 -1.90 1.23
N PRO A 15 -18.12 -1.99 2.05
CA PRO A 15 -19.50 -2.12 1.58
C PRO A 15 -19.97 -0.94 0.70
N ASP A 16 -19.36 0.23 0.87
CA ASP A 16 -19.59 1.45 0.08
C ASP A 16 -18.82 1.46 -1.26
N GLY A 17 -18.15 0.35 -1.61
CA GLY A 17 -17.45 0.17 -2.87
C GLY A 17 -16.03 0.72 -2.90
N LYS A 18 -15.52 1.27 -1.78
CA LYS A 18 -14.13 1.73 -1.69
C LYS A 18 -13.16 0.56 -1.50
N PHE A 19 -11.91 0.79 -1.88
CA PHE A 19 -10.82 -0.17 -1.71
C PHE A 19 -9.81 0.38 -0.70
N SER A 20 -9.45 -0.47 0.26
CA SER A 20 -8.42 -0.19 1.27
C SER A 20 -7.24 -1.12 1.05
N ILE A 21 -6.03 -0.57 1.10
CA ILE A 21 -4.80 -1.38 1.04
C ILE A 21 -4.47 -1.84 2.46
N ILE A 22 -4.34 -3.15 2.64
CA ILE A 22 -3.81 -3.75 3.86
C ILE A 22 -2.32 -3.99 3.64
N TYR A 23 -1.50 -3.51 4.57
CA TYR A 23 -0.06 -3.72 4.56
C TYR A 23 0.42 -4.15 5.94
N ILE A 24 1.50 -4.91 5.95
CA ILE A 24 2.18 -5.34 7.17
C ILE A 24 3.42 -4.44 7.32
N PRO A 25 3.51 -3.63 8.38
CA PRO A 25 4.78 -2.98 8.68
C PRO A 25 5.81 -4.07 8.95
N GLY A 26 7.00 -3.97 8.35
CA GLY A 26 8.08 -4.94 8.57
C GLY A 26 8.63 -4.85 10.01
N THR A 27 9.93 -4.63 10.14
CA THR A 27 10.57 -4.38 11.44
C THR A 27 9.93 -3.19 12.17
N ARG A 28 9.96 -3.17 13.51
CA ARG A 28 9.41 -2.08 14.33
C ARG A 28 9.93 -0.72 13.84
N GLN A 29 9.02 0.13 13.36
CA GLN A 29 9.33 1.48 12.90
C GLN A 29 9.12 2.48 14.03
N VAL A 30 10.17 3.24 14.37
CA VAL A 30 10.07 4.34 15.35
C VAL A 30 9.76 5.64 14.60
N LEU A 31 8.63 6.24 14.95
CA LEU A 31 8.17 7.53 14.40
C LEU A 31 8.42 8.63 15.43
N GLU A 32 9.16 9.64 15.03
CA GLU A 32 9.35 10.88 15.80
C GLU A 32 8.20 11.87 15.52
N PRO A 33 7.62 12.50 16.56
CA PRO A 33 6.57 13.51 16.42
C PRO A 33 6.98 14.67 15.51
N GLY A 34 6.03 15.19 14.73
CA GLY A 34 6.23 16.35 13.86
C GLY A 34 7.02 16.08 12.58
N LYS A 35 7.52 14.86 12.36
CA LYS A 35 8.22 14.49 11.13
C LYS A 35 7.28 13.88 10.09
N LYS A 36 7.62 14.11 8.82
CA LYS A 36 6.95 13.50 7.67
C LYS A 36 7.77 12.29 7.18
N TYR A 37 7.06 11.22 6.84
CA TYR A 37 7.63 9.97 6.33
C TYR A 37 6.98 9.63 5.01
N LEU A 38 7.75 9.03 4.11
CA LEU A 38 7.23 8.44 2.88
C LEU A 38 7.01 6.95 3.13
N ILE A 39 5.78 6.46 2.95
CA ILE A 39 5.49 5.03 3.04
C ILE A 39 5.66 4.42 1.66
N VAL A 40 6.56 3.46 1.56
CA VAL A 40 6.84 2.70 0.34
C VAL A 40 6.24 1.31 0.52
N LEU A 41 5.34 0.92 -0.39
CA LEU A 41 4.68 -0.37 -0.38
C LEU A 41 5.43 -1.33 -1.30
N ASP A 42 6.11 -2.31 -0.71
CA ASP A 42 6.84 -3.34 -1.44
C ASP A 42 5.92 -4.50 -1.85
N GLY A 43 6.11 -5.02 -3.06
CA GLY A 43 5.38 -6.19 -3.58
C GLY A 43 4.07 -5.89 -4.31
N LEU A 44 3.74 -4.61 -4.52
CA LEU A 44 2.58 -4.19 -5.32
C LEU A 44 2.99 -3.94 -6.77
N THR A 45 2.97 -4.97 -7.61
CA THR A 45 3.13 -4.81 -9.06
C THR A 45 1.75 -4.55 -9.67
N TYR A 46 1.45 -3.29 -10.02
CA TYR A 46 0.28 -2.98 -10.83
C TYR A 46 0.59 -3.35 -12.29
N ASP A 47 0.10 -4.50 -12.73
CA ASP A 47 0.25 -4.95 -14.11
C ASP A 47 -0.92 -4.41 -14.96
N GLU A 48 -0.64 -3.39 -15.78
CA GLU A 48 -1.59 -2.81 -16.74
C GLU A 48 -1.95 -3.77 -17.89
N SER A 49 -1.34 -4.95 -17.97
CA SER A 49 -1.52 -5.91 -19.08
C SER A 49 -2.79 -6.74 -18.96
N LYS A 50 -3.63 -6.56 -17.93
CA LYS A 50 -4.99 -7.13 -17.96
C LYS A 50 -5.81 -6.33 -18.99
N PRO A 51 -6.23 -6.94 -20.10
CA PRO A 51 -6.90 -6.20 -21.16
C PRO A 51 -8.14 -5.53 -20.58
N LYS A 52 -8.31 -4.23 -20.85
CA LYS A 52 -9.62 -3.59 -20.78
C LYS A 52 -10.53 -4.43 -21.66
N ASN A 53 -11.38 -5.25 -21.06
CA ASN A 53 -12.38 -6.02 -21.76
C ASN A 53 -13.27 -5.01 -22.49
N LYS A 54 -12.96 -4.73 -23.74
CA LYS A 54 -13.81 -4.00 -24.66
C LYS A 54 -14.82 -5.04 -25.17
N GLN A 55 -15.94 -5.13 -24.48
CA GLN A 55 -17.19 -5.61 -25.06
C GLN A 55 -18.25 -4.53 -24.84
#